data_AF-A0A845MEI7-F1
#
_entry.id   AF-A0A845MEI7-F1
#
_cell.length_a   1.000
_cell.length_b   1.000
_cell.length_c   1.000
_cell.angle_alpha   90.00
_cell.angle_beta   90.00
_cell.angle_gamma   90.00
#
_symmetry.space_group_name_H-M   'P 1'
#
loop_
_entity.id
_entity.type
_entity.pdbx_description
1 polymer ?
#
loop_
_entity_poly.entity_id
_entity_poly.type
_entity_poly.pdbx_seq_one_letter_code
_entity_poly.pdbx_strand_id
1 'polypeptide(L)'
;MFRPVNKGIGFGYLVTFTLITFFSVLTLYFSLSQSSEARSIAYWNVLYVKGPSQWRPVSNNGDWRSLVKAEQLPARVEIRTLDNAQVVIVHGFDKIELGPNSTINLAPEADKDATTVVNQSSGKVGYSVQKRKAGTFSVTAPYLVAVVKGTGFSVDINEESTQVDVNEGTVAVSNTSDGSTASVTAGMSATVSSGTAGVSTSSTQSSNSSNTGIGINAEGGTSGTGGVEGMSASVGVGIGDDGAGIGIGGNVGGIGASAGVGVGDSGVGAGVGAGVGGVGASAGAGVGDSGVGASVGAGVGDAGASADAGVGDGGVGVGVGVGGIGVGVGVGVGGIGVSVGIGN
;
A
#
# COMPACT_ATOMS: atom_id res chain seq x y z
N MET A 1 26.35 69.51 99.03
CA MET A 1 24.89 69.70 99.22
C MET A 1 24.18 68.98 98.07
N PHE A 2 23.42 67.93 98.40
CA PHE A 2 22.37 67.25 97.64
C PHE A 2 22.63 66.65 96.21
N ARG A 3 22.78 65.31 96.24
CA ARG A 3 22.18 64.25 95.39
C ARG A 3 22.62 64.02 93.93
N PRO A 4 23.15 62.81 93.64
CA PRO A 4 22.80 62.04 92.44
C PRO A 4 21.72 61.00 92.76
N VAL A 5 20.68 60.91 91.93
CA VAL A 5 19.69 59.82 91.98
C VAL A 5 20.06 58.76 90.96
N ASN A 6 20.17 57.56 91.53
CA ASN A 6 20.43 56.26 90.95
C ASN A 6 19.18 55.67 90.28
N LYS A 7 19.39 54.87 89.22
CA LYS A 7 18.82 53.52 88.97
C LYS A 7 19.26 53.15 87.56
N GLY A 8 20.19 52.20 87.39
CA GLY A 8 19.97 50.78 87.67
C GLY A 8 19.21 50.21 86.47
N ILE A 9 19.83 49.39 85.63
CA ILE A 9 19.73 47.92 85.57
C ILE A 9 20.42 47.60 84.23
N GLY A 10 21.24 46.58 84.00
CA GLY A 10 21.61 45.40 84.75
C GLY A 10 22.54 44.58 83.86
N PHE A 11 23.47 43.89 84.51
CA PHE A 11 24.36 42.87 83.97
C PHE A 11 23.61 41.83 83.12
N GLY A 12 24.17 41.46 81.96
CA GLY A 12 23.61 40.44 81.10
C GLY A 12 24.69 39.63 80.37
N TYR A 13 25.12 38.54 81.00
CA TYR A 13 25.61 37.29 80.42
C TYR A 13 26.71 37.33 79.34
N LEU A 14 27.94 37.13 79.83
CA LEU A 14 29.05 36.57 79.08
C LEU A 14 28.82 35.04 78.93
N VAL A 15 29.10 34.53 77.72
CA VAL A 15 29.41 33.13 77.39
C VAL A 15 28.28 32.11 77.46
N THR A 16 27.79 31.70 76.28
CA THR A 16 27.63 30.31 75.77
C THR A 16 26.44 30.24 74.81
N PHE A 17 26.57 30.74 73.57
CA PHE A 17 25.61 30.42 72.51
C PHE A 17 26.30 30.48 71.13
N THR A 18 27.27 29.59 70.93
CA THR A 18 27.83 29.27 69.62
C THR A 18 27.32 27.90 69.20
N LEU A 19 26.01 27.78 69.02
CA LEU A 19 25.32 26.74 68.25
C LEU A 19 23.83 27.11 68.30
N ILE A 20 23.09 26.96 67.19
CA ILE A 20 21.64 27.23 67.07
C ILE A 20 21.27 28.67 66.65
N THR A 21 21.81 29.16 65.52
CA THR A 21 21.15 30.22 64.70
C THR A 21 21.51 30.04 63.21
N PHE A 22 21.38 28.83 62.67
CA PHE A 22 21.56 28.58 61.23
C PHE A 22 20.41 27.80 60.58
N PHE A 23 19.25 27.68 61.24
CA PHE A 23 18.15 26.82 60.78
C PHE A 23 16.77 27.47 60.70
N SER A 24 16.67 28.81 60.78
CA SER A 24 15.36 29.48 60.77
C SER A 24 15.29 30.77 59.95
N VAL A 25 16.19 30.96 58.99
CA VAL A 25 16.06 31.96 57.89
C VAL A 25 16.35 31.28 56.54
N LEU A 26 15.88 30.03 56.39
CA LEU A 26 15.95 29.29 55.12
C LEU A 26 14.59 28.76 54.65
N THR A 27 13.56 28.85 55.50
CA THR A 27 12.20 28.37 55.24
C THR A 27 11.23 29.46 54.75
N LEU A 28 11.73 30.65 54.37
CA LEU A 28 10.93 31.73 53.79
C LEU A 28 11.55 32.33 52.50
N TYR A 29 12.31 31.52 51.76
CA TYR A 29 12.67 31.77 50.35
C TYR A 29 12.29 30.60 49.44
N PHE A 30 11.44 29.68 49.93
CA PHE A 30 11.01 28.48 49.21
C PHE A 30 9.54 28.56 48.80
N SER A 31 9.08 29.72 48.36
CA SER A 31 7.75 29.89 47.79
C SER A 31 7.79 30.97 46.72
N LEU A 32 8.32 30.61 45.56
CA LEU A 32 7.78 30.89 44.23
C LEU A 32 8.78 30.41 43.16
N SER A 33 9.27 29.17 43.30
CA SER A 33 9.56 28.40 42.09
C SER A 33 8.21 28.04 41.50
N GLN A 34 7.55 29.00 40.82
CA GLN A 34 6.56 28.64 39.82
C GLN A 34 7.31 27.67 38.91
N SER A 35 6.99 26.39 39.06
CA SER A 35 7.11 25.45 37.97
C SER A 35 6.26 26.03 36.86
N SER A 36 6.84 26.90 36.03
CA SER A 36 6.49 26.91 34.64
C SER A 36 6.79 25.50 34.21
N GLU A 37 5.75 24.66 34.20
CA GLU A 37 5.75 23.47 33.38
C GLU A 37 6.18 23.97 32.02
N ALA A 38 7.42 23.65 31.64
CA ALA A 38 7.83 23.81 30.27
C ALA A 38 6.88 22.92 29.50
N ARG A 39 5.79 23.51 28.98
CA ARG A 39 5.08 22.93 27.85
C ARG A 39 6.18 22.72 26.84
N SER A 40 6.53 21.46 26.60
CA SER A 40 7.43 21.12 25.51
C SER A 40 6.67 21.50 24.23
N ILE A 41 6.77 22.76 23.85
CA ILE A 41 6.42 23.19 22.50
C ILE A 41 7.54 22.59 21.65
N ALA A 42 7.37 21.34 21.28
CA ALA A 42 8.32 20.70 20.41
C ALA A 42 8.21 21.42 19.07
N TYR A 43 9.28 22.15 18.76
CA TYR A 43 9.31 23.05 17.63
C TYR A 43 9.59 22.26 16.35
N TRP A 44 9.02 22.73 15.25
CA TRP A 44 9.39 22.25 13.93
C TRP A 44 10.71 22.92 13.52
N ASN A 45 11.69 22.13 13.13
CA ASN A 45 12.99 22.60 12.66
C ASN A 45 13.07 22.44 11.15
N VAL A 46 13.54 23.45 10.45
CA VAL A 46 13.73 23.42 9.01
C VAL A 46 15.05 22.70 8.71
N LEU A 47 14.98 21.48 8.16
CA LEU A 47 16.16 20.68 7.83
C LEU A 47 16.75 21.03 6.47
N TYR A 48 15.89 21.33 5.50
CA TYR A 48 16.27 21.60 4.12
C TYR A 48 15.34 22.61 3.48
N VAL A 49 15.90 23.50 2.66
CA VAL A 49 15.17 24.47 1.84
C VAL A 49 15.86 24.55 0.47
N LYS A 50 15.08 24.40 -0.58
CA LYS A 50 15.43 24.67 -1.97
C LYS A 50 14.36 25.55 -2.57
N GLY A 51 14.76 26.55 -3.35
CA GLY A 51 13.82 27.45 -4.03
C GLY A 51 13.05 28.39 -3.09
N PRO A 52 12.17 29.22 -3.66
CA PRO A 52 11.44 30.24 -2.92
C PRO A 52 10.34 29.62 -2.05
N SER A 53 10.47 29.78 -0.73
CA SER A 53 9.53 29.20 0.24
C SER A 53 9.38 30.12 1.44
N GLN A 54 8.19 30.12 2.04
CA GLN A 54 7.81 31.11 3.03
C GLN A 54 6.98 30.50 4.15
N TRP A 55 7.03 31.13 5.32
CA TRP A 55 6.20 30.80 6.46
C TRP A 55 5.60 32.05 7.09
N ARG A 56 4.48 31.90 7.80
CA ARG A 56 3.93 32.94 8.66
C ARG A 56 3.26 32.35 9.90
N PRO A 57 3.21 33.07 11.04
CA PRO A 57 2.42 32.66 12.17
C PRO A 57 0.92 32.85 11.90
N VAL A 58 0.12 31.83 12.21
CA VAL A 58 -1.34 31.83 12.06
C VAL A 58 -2.00 32.66 13.16
N SER A 59 -1.40 32.72 14.35
CA SER A 59 -1.97 33.35 15.55
C SER A 59 -2.27 34.85 15.39
N ASN A 60 -1.50 35.54 14.55
CA ASN A 60 -1.64 36.98 14.32
C ASN A 60 -1.81 37.33 12.84
N ASN A 61 -2.05 36.32 11.98
CA ASN A 61 -2.04 36.48 10.52
C ASN A 61 -0.84 37.32 10.04
N GLY A 62 0.34 36.99 10.56
CA GLY A 62 1.55 37.78 10.32
C GLY A 62 1.98 37.78 8.85
N ASP A 63 2.92 38.67 8.52
CA ASP A 63 3.49 38.74 7.17
C ASP A 63 4.28 37.47 6.83
N TRP A 64 4.29 37.13 5.54
CA TRP A 64 5.10 36.05 5.00
C TRP A 64 6.60 36.35 5.15
N ARG A 65 7.33 35.38 5.69
CA ARG A 65 8.78 35.42 5.89
C ARG A 65 9.42 34.29 5.09
N SER A 66 10.63 34.51 4.57
CA SER A 66 11.35 33.43 3.90
C SER A 66 11.71 32.33 4.88
N LEU A 67 11.56 31.06 4.47
CA LEU A 67 12.08 29.92 5.22
C LEU A 67 13.60 29.84 5.09
N VAL A 68 14.27 29.54 6.19
CA VAL A 68 15.73 29.38 6.23
C VAL A 68 16.08 28.01 6.83
N LYS A 69 17.12 27.36 6.32
CA LYS A 69 17.64 26.13 6.90
C LYS A 69 18.09 26.35 8.35
N ALA A 70 17.83 25.37 9.21
CA ALA A 70 18.04 25.39 10.65
C ALA A 70 17.22 26.43 11.42
N GLU A 71 16.22 27.04 10.77
CA GLU A 71 15.24 27.89 11.46
C GLU A 71 14.29 27.05 12.30
N GLN A 72 13.96 27.56 13.49
CA GLN A 72 13.00 26.96 14.39
C GLN A 72 11.65 27.68 14.23
N LEU A 73 10.65 26.96 13.76
CA LEU A 73 9.32 27.51 13.53
C LEU A 73 8.50 27.49 14.82
N PRO A 74 7.76 28.58 15.12
CA PRO A 74 6.85 28.59 16.25
C PRO A 74 5.68 27.61 16.04
N ALA A 75 4.91 27.34 17.09
CA ALA A 75 3.64 26.63 16.95
C ALA A 75 2.64 27.47 16.13
N ARG A 76 1.67 26.80 15.47
CA ARG A 76 0.64 27.44 14.64
C ARG A 76 1.25 28.25 13.49
N VAL A 77 1.92 27.57 12.57
CA VAL A 77 2.50 28.21 11.38
C VAL A 77 1.84 27.71 10.11
N GLU A 78 1.75 28.61 9.15
CA GLU A 78 1.44 28.29 7.76
C GLU A 78 2.73 28.35 6.96
N ILE A 79 2.94 27.34 6.13
CA ILE A 79 4.16 27.15 5.35
C ILE A 79 3.71 26.97 3.90
N ARG A 80 4.34 27.70 2.98
CA ARG A 80 4.11 27.54 1.53
C ARG A 80 5.41 27.41 0.76
N THR A 81 5.41 26.53 -0.22
CA THR A 81 6.44 26.39 -1.24
C THR A 81 5.91 26.94 -2.56
N LEU A 82 6.74 27.66 -3.29
CA LEU A 82 6.41 28.16 -4.63
C LEU A 82 6.97 27.20 -5.69
N ASP A 83 6.96 27.61 -6.95
CA ASP A 83 7.50 26.82 -8.06
C ASP A 83 8.96 26.39 -7.81
N ASN A 84 9.24 25.12 -8.12
CA ASN A 84 10.56 24.50 -7.94
C ASN A 84 11.12 24.56 -6.51
N ALA A 85 10.28 24.85 -5.52
CA ALA A 85 10.69 24.84 -4.13
C ALA A 85 10.47 23.48 -3.48
N GLN A 86 11.34 23.15 -2.52
CA GLN A 86 11.25 21.95 -1.71
C GLN A 86 11.70 22.29 -0.30
N VAL A 87 10.91 21.89 0.69
CA VAL A 87 11.21 22.15 2.10
C VAL A 87 11.07 20.86 2.88
N VAL A 88 12.01 20.58 3.77
CA VAL A 88 11.92 19.48 4.73
C VAL A 88 11.93 20.08 6.13
N ILE A 89 10.88 19.78 6.90
CA ILE A 89 10.79 20.13 8.31
C ILE A 89 10.72 18.87 9.17
N VAL A 90 11.26 18.95 10.38
CA VAL A 90 11.30 17.84 11.32
C VAL A 90 10.85 18.27 12.71
N HIS A 91 10.13 17.39 13.38
CA HIS A 91 9.72 17.55 14.78
C HIS A 91 9.97 16.22 15.48
N GLY A 92 10.94 16.20 16.40
CA GLY A 92 11.37 14.96 17.04
C GLY A 92 11.84 13.96 15.98
N PHE A 93 11.03 12.91 15.75
CA PHE A 93 11.28 11.92 14.71
C PHE A 93 10.29 11.98 13.54
N ASP A 94 9.32 12.89 13.57
CA ASP A 94 8.43 13.10 12.44
C ASP A 94 9.09 14.02 11.41
N LYS A 95 8.87 13.71 10.13
CA LYS A 95 9.40 14.46 8.99
C LYS A 95 8.27 14.79 8.03
N ILE A 96 8.22 16.05 7.60
CA ILE A 96 7.31 16.53 6.56
C ILE A 96 8.14 17.10 5.41
N GLU A 97 7.88 16.60 4.20
CA GLU A 97 8.56 17.00 2.97
C GLU A 97 7.57 17.68 2.04
N LEU A 98 7.67 19.00 1.94
CA LEU A 98 6.84 19.80 1.05
C LEU A 98 7.49 19.83 -0.34
N GLY A 99 6.75 19.36 -1.35
CA GLY A 99 7.09 19.54 -2.75
C GLY A 99 6.77 20.96 -3.25
N PRO A 100 6.89 21.21 -4.57
CA PRO A 100 6.52 22.49 -5.17
C PRO A 100 5.03 22.80 -5.00
N ASN A 101 4.69 24.10 -4.93
CA ASN A 101 3.29 24.58 -4.90
C ASN A 101 2.44 24.00 -3.75
N SER A 102 3.09 23.66 -2.64
CA SER A 102 2.45 23.05 -1.49
C SER A 102 2.21 24.08 -0.40
N THR A 103 1.02 24.06 0.19
CA THR A 103 0.67 24.89 1.35
C THR A 103 0.16 24.01 2.48
N ILE A 104 0.75 24.13 3.66
CA ILE A 104 0.31 23.44 4.87
C ILE A 104 0.14 24.42 6.03
N ASN A 105 -0.79 24.09 6.91
CA ASN A 105 -1.00 24.73 8.19
C ASN A 105 -0.78 23.69 9.29
N LEU A 106 0.23 23.93 10.12
CA LEU A 106 0.53 23.10 11.28
C LEU A 106 -0.28 23.63 12.46
N ALA A 107 -1.31 22.89 12.86
CA ALA A 107 -2.05 23.19 14.08
C ALA A 107 -1.14 22.97 15.31
N PRO A 108 -1.51 23.48 16.50
CA PRO A 108 -0.76 23.16 17.71
C PRO A 108 -0.78 21.66 17.95
N GLU A 109 0.28 21.18 18.59
CA GLU A 109 0.22 19.96 19.37
C GLU A 109 -0.96 20.09 20.35
N ALA A 110 -1.99 19.26 20.17
CA ALA A 110 -3.13 19.25 21.05
C ALA A 110 -2.68 18.84 22.46
N ASP A 111 -3.00 19.67 23.46
CA ASP A 111 -2.75 19.38 24.87
C ASP A 111 -3.38 18.01 25.27
N LYS A 112 -2.67 17.33 26.18
CA LYS A 112 -2.95 16.03 26.86
C LYS A 112 -2.96 14.76 26.02
N ASP A 113 -3.38 14.78 24.75
CA ASP A 113 -3.55 13.55 23.95
C ASP A 113 -2.53 13.34 22.82
N ALA A 114 -1.57 14.26 22.64
CA ALA A 114 -0.47 14.16 21.65
C ALA A 114 -0.93 13.99 20.19
N THR A 115 -2.06 14.60 19.82
CA THR A 115 -2.55 14.59 18.43
C THR A 115 -1.93 15.72 17.62
N THR A 116 -1.24 15.37 16.53
CA THR A 116 -0.72 16.33 15.55
C THR A 116 -1.69 16.45 14.39
N VAL A 117 -2.15 17.67 14.09
CA VAL A 117 -3.05 17.95 12.96
C VAL A 117 -2.34 18.84 11.95
N VAL A 118 -2.27 18.37 10.71
CA VAL A 118 -1.75 19.12 9.57
C VAL A 118 -2.90 19.37 8.60
N ASN A 119 -3.15 20.62 8.24
CA ASN A 119 -4.10 20.94 7.18
C ASN A 119 -3.30 21.26 5.91
N GLN A 120 -3.46 20.45 4.87
CA GLN A 120 -2.80 20.65 3.58
C GLN A 120 -3.82 21.24 2.61
N SER A 121 -3.52 22.39 2.03
CA SER A 121 -4.44 23.10 1.14
C SER A 121 -4.10 22.90 -0.34
N SER A 122 -2.85 22.61 -0.68
CA SER A 122 -2.40 22.41 -2.06
C SER A 122 -1.12 21.59 -2.15
N GLY A 123 -0.83 21.13 -3.37
CA GLY A 123 0.44 20.52 -3.76
C GLY A 123 0.65 19.11 -3.19
N LYS A 124 1.87 18.61 -3.35
CA LYS A 124 2.30 17.30 -2.86
C LYS A 124 3.13 17.42 -1.59
N VAL A 125 2.79 16.63 -0.58
CA VAL A 125 3.51 16.60 0.69
C VAL A 125 3.73 15.16 1.14
N GLY A 126 4.97 14.83 1.47
CA GLY A 126 5.37 13.57 2.08
C GLY A 126 5.38 13.66 3.61
N TYR A 127 4.89 12.62 4.27
CA TYR A 127 4.81 12.52 5.71
C TYR A 127 5.49 11.21 6.15
N SER A 128 6.42 11.32 7.09
CA SER A 128 7.01 10.18 7.78
C SER A 128 6.80 10.39 9.27
N VAL A 129 5.91 9.58 9.84
CA VAL A 129 5.45 9.70 11.22
C VAL A 129 5.92 8.48 12.00
N GLN A 130 6.58 8.68 13.13
CA GLN A 130 7.03 7.56 13.95
C GLN A 130 5.89 6.95 14.78
N LYS A 131 6.03 5.65 15.09
CA LYS A 131 5.07 4.94 15.93
C LYS A 131 5.20 5.39 17.39
N ARG A 132 4.12 5.87 17.99
CA ARG A 132 4.06 6.30 19.41
C ARG A 132 3.03 5.47 20.19
N LYS A 133 3.24 5.34 21.50
CA LYS A 133 2.29 4.64 22.41
C LYS A 133 0.98 5.42 22.61
N ALA A 134 1.02 6.74 22.50
CA ALA A 134 -0.12 7.65 22.58
C ALA A 134 0.02 8.74 21.51
N GLY A 135 -1.10 9.35 21.13
CA GLY A 135 -1.18 10.33 20.04
C GLY A 135 -1.54 9.75 18.68
N THR A 136 -2.25 10.54 17.89
CA THR A 136 -2.53 10.28 16.47
C THR A 136 -1.94 11.40 15.61
N PHE A 137 -1.64 11.08 14.36
CA PHE A 137 -1.31 12.10 13.37
C PHE A 137 -2.45 12.14 12.36
N SER A 138 -2.94 13.34 12.07
CA SER A 138 -4.07 13.57 11.17
C SER A 138 -3.69 14.58 10.11
N VAL A 139 -3.92 14.24 8.85
CA VAL A 139 -3.81 15.16 7.72
C VAL A 139 -5.20 15.44 7.20
N THR A 140 -5.60 16.71 7.23
CA THR A 140 -6.83 17.18 6.60
C THR A 140 -6.46 17.78 5.26
N ALA A 141 -7.05 17.28 4.18
CA ALA A 141 -6.88 17.80 2.84
C ALA A 141 -8.25 18.05 2.20
N PRO A 142 -8.34 18.70 1.03
CA PRO A 142 -9.55 18.71 0.24
C PRO A 142 -10.06 17.28 0.04
N TYR A 143 -11.37 17.10 0.15
CA TYR A 143 -12.08 15.82 -0.06
C TYR A 143 -11.80 14.71 0.97
N LEU A 144 -10.67 14.69 1.68
CA LEU A 144 -10.35 13.61 2.61
C LEU A 144 -9.64 14.02 3.91
N VAL A 145 -9.79 13.16 4.91
CA VAL A 145 -9.00 13.16 6.15
C VAL A 145 -8.24 11.85 6.26
N ALA A 146 -6.93 11.91 6.49
CA ALA A 146 -6.07 10.77 6.69
C ALA A 146 -5.61 10.69 8.15
N VAL A 147 -5.96 9.61 8.85
CA VAL A 147 -5.57 9.36 10.25
C VAL A 147 -4.58 8.21 10.28
N VAL A 148 -3.45 8.42 10.98
CA VAL A 148 -2.32 7.48 10.94
C VAL A 148 -1.68 7.26 12.31
N LYS A 149 -0.96 6.14 12.40
CA LYS A 149 -0.09 5.78 13.52
C LYS A 149 1.16 5.06 13.01
N GLY A 150 2.30 5.74 13.00
CA GLY A 150 3.56 5.13 12.57
C GLY A 150 3.56 4.77 11.08
N THR A 151 3.50 5.76 10.19
CA THR A 151 3.31 5.56 8.74
C THR A 151 4.21 6.47 7.92
N GLY A 152 4.61 5.98 6.75
CA GLY A 152 5.18 6.77 5.68
C GLY A 152 4.19 6.87 4.52
N PHE A 153 3.78 8.07 4.13
CA PHE A 153 2.81 8.27 3.07
C PHE A 153 2.98 9.65 2.41
N SER A 154 2.44 9.84 1.21
CA SER A 154 2.31 11.15 0.58
C SER A 154 0.86 11.49 0.29
N VAL A 155 0.54 12.78 0.35
CA VAL A 155 -0.75 13.32 -0.05
C VAL A 155 -0.53 14.29 -1.20
N ASP A 156 -1.19 14.05 -2.31
CA ASP A 156 -1.14 14.85 -3.53
C ASP A 156 -2.52 15.43 -3.82
N ILE A 157 -2.60 16.76 -3.89
CA ILE A 157 -3.87 17.49 -4.09
C ILE A 157 -3.89 18.05 -5.50
N ASN A 158 -4.88 17.62 -6.27
CA ASN A 158 -5.26 18.17 -7.55
C ASN A 158 -6.57 18.97 -7.42
N GLU A 159 -6.95 19.69 -8.48
CA GLU A 159 -8.18 20.49 -8.49
C GLU A 159 -9.45 19.66 -8.29
N GLU A 160 -9.44 18.41 -8.77
CA GLU A 160 -10.63 17.55 -8.77
C GLU A 160 -10.51 16.33 -7.84
N SER A 161 -9.34 16.09 -7.24
CA SER A 161 -9.12 14.91 -6.40
C SER A 161 -7.96 15.07 -5.43
N THR A 162 -8.00 14.29 -4.36
CA THR A 162 -6.87 14.11 -3.45
C THR A 162 -6.47 12.63 -3.44
N GLN A 163 -5.18 12.38 -3.67
CA GLN A 163 -4.58 11.06 -3.67
C GLN A 163 -3.69 10.88 -2.44
N VAL A 164 -3.75 9.70 -1.82
CA VAL A 164 -2.88 9.29 -0.72
C VAL A 164 -2.12 8.04 -1.17
N ASP A 165 -0.80 8.10 -1.21
CA ASP A 165 0.06 6.95 -1.49
C ASP A 165 0.74 6.49 -0.20
N VAL A 166 0.67 5.21 0.14
CA VAL A 166 1.22 4.68 1.39
C VAL A 166 2.49 3.88 1.12
N ASN A 167 3.61 4.33 1.67
CA ASN A 167 4.90 3.65 1.58
C ASN A 167 5.14 2.70 2.75
N GLU A 168 4.67 3.05 3.95
CA GLU A 168 4.87 2.27 5.17
C GLU A 168 3.66 2.39 6.10
N GLY A 169 3.28 1.28 6.74
CA GLY A 169 2.21 1.23 7.73
C GLY A 169 0.81 1.20 7.10
N THR A 170 -0.16 1.73 7.85
CA THR A 170 -1.58 1.77 7.47
C THR A 170 -2.17 3.15 7.71
N VAL A 171 -2.79 3.70 6.68
CA VAL A 171 -3.50 4.99 6.70
C VAL A 171 -5.00 4.73 6.64
N ALA A 172 -5.76 5.28 7.59
CA ALA A 172 -7.21 5.33 7.52
C ALA A 172 -7.61 6.61 6.77
N VAL A 173 -8.17 6.47 5.58
CA VAL A 173 -8.67 7.58 4.76
C VAL A 173 -10.18 7.68 4.92
N SER A 174 -10.69 8.88 5.14
CA SER A 174 -12.11 9.17 5.21
C SER A 174 -12.48 10.24 4.19
N ASN A 175 -13.51 10.00 3.39
CA ASN A 175 -14.09 11.01 2.50
C ASN A 175 -14.91 12.01 3.33
N THR A 176 -14.59 13.30 3.16
CA THR A 176 -15.22 14.40 3.89
C THR A 176 -16.68 14.66 3.50
N SER A 177 -17.12 14.23 2.31
CA SER A 177 -18.49 14.50 1.85
C SER A 177 -19.53 13.53 2.43
N ASP A 178 -19.18 12.26 2.58
CA ASP A 178 -20.11 11.18 2.96
C ASP A 178 -19.67 10.38 4.19
N GLY A 179 -18.45 10.60 4.69
CA GLY A 179 -17.87 9.86 5.82
C GLY A 179 -17.40 8.46 5.48
N SER A 180 -17.46 8.02 4.21
CA SER A 180 -16.95 6.71 3.78
C SER A 180 -15.48 6.56 4.15
N THR A 181 -15.07 5.38 4.63
CA THR A 181 -13.70 5.13 5.07
C THR A 181 -13.06 3.96 4.35
N ALA A 182 -11.74 4.02 4.17
CA ALA A 182 -10.92 2.92 3.67
C ALA A 182 -9.61 2.82 4.45
N SER A 183 -9.14 1.60 4.68
CA SER A 183 -7.81 1.35 5.24
C SER A 183 -6.84 1.06 4.10
N VAL A 184 -5.79 1.87 3.99
CA VAL A 184 -4.78 1.81 2.92
C VAL A 184 -3.46 1.39 3.55
N THR A 185 -2.95 0.23 3.18
CA THR A 185 -1.65 -0.29 3.66
C THR A 185 -0.52 0.04 2.70
N ALA A 186 0.72 -0.16 3.13
CA ALA A 186 1.91 0.02 2.32
C ALA A 186 1.79 -0.63 0.93
N GLY A 187 2.22 0.10 -0.10
CA GLY A 187 2.11 -0.30 -1.51
C GLY A 187 0.74 -0.05 -2.13
N MET A 188 -0.19 0.59 -1.43
CA MET A 188 -1.49 0.99 -1.95
C MET A 188 -1.67 2.51 -1.95
N SER A 189 -2.58 2.94 -2.80
CA SER A 189 -3.02 4.32 -2.93
C SER A 189 -4.54 4.40 -2.70
N ALA A 190 -5.01 5.51 -2.14
CA ALA A 190 -6.41 5.89 -2.13
C ALA A 190 -6.61 7.20 -2.90
N THR A 191 -7.77 7.36 -3.53
CA THR A 191 -8.14 8.59 -4.22
C THR A 191 -9.58 8.93 -3.88
N VAL A 192 -9.79 10.19 -3.52
CA VAL A 192 -11.12 10.76 -3.30
C VAL A 192 -11.29 11.91 -4.27
N SER A 193 -12.29 11.79 -5.15
CA SER A 193 -12.61 12.81 -6.14
C SER A 193 -13.69 13.76 -5.62
N SER A 194 -13.64 15.00 -6.10
CA SER A 194 -14.64 16.02 -5.79
C SER A 194 -16.04 15.55 -6.20
N GLY A 195 -17.02 15.73 -5.30
CA GLY A 195 -18.42 15.39 -5.56
C GLY A 195 -18.74 13.90 -5.76
N THR A 196 -17.76 13.00 -5.58
CA THR A 196 -17.95 11.55 -5.71
C THR A 196 -18.05 10.90 -4.34
N ALA A 197 -19.04 10.03 -4.14
CA ALA A 197 -19.17 9.24 -2.92
C ALA A 197 -18.12 8.11 -2.88
N GLY A 198 -17.67 7.76 -1.68
CA GLY A 198 -16.73 6.66 -1.45
C GLY A 198 -15.25 7.05 -1.51
N VAL A 199 -14.40 6.03 -1.36
CA VAL A 199 -12.93 6.13 -1.44
C VAL A 199 -12.46 5.05 -2.41
N SER A 200 -11.83 5.44 -3.52
CA SER A 200 -11.24 4.48 -4.47
C SER A 200 -9.87 4.05 -3.97
N THR A 201 -9.58 2.75 -3.96
CA THR A 201 -8.26 2.22 -3.57
C THR A 201 -7.64 1.41 -4.72
N SER A 202 -6.32 1.50 -4.86
CA SER A 202 -5.55 0.79 -5.88
C SER A 202 -4.20 0.39 -5.32
N SER A 203 -3.51 -0.58 -5.94
CA SER A 203 -2.11 -0.87 -5.61
C SER A 203 -1.17 0.05 -6.39
N THR A 204 -0.23 0.69 -5.68
CA THR A 204 0.80 1.57 -6.26
C THR A 204 1.86 0.76 -7.03
N GLN A 205 1.94 -0.56 -6.80
CA GLN A 205 2.68 -1.49 -7.64
C GLN A 205 1.87 -1.88 -8.89
N SER A 206 1.82 -0.98 -9.86
CA SER A 206 1.79 -1.40 -11.27
C SER A 206 3.23 -1.62 -11.73
N SER A 207 3.80 -2.78 -11.38
CA SER A 207 4.82 -3.56 -12.10
C SER A 207 5.45 -4.59 -11.15
N ASN A 208 5.09 -5.86 -11.36
CA ASN A 208 5.87 -7.04 -10.98
C ASN A 208 6.13 -7.26 -9.47
N SER A 209 5.13 -7.74 -8.74
CA SER A 209 5.37 -8.73 -7.68
C SER A 209 4.32 -9.82 -7.82
N SER A 210 4.78 -10.96 -8.29
CA SER A 210 4.10 -12.23 -8.29
C SER A 210 3.60 -12.49 -6.88
N ASN A 211 2.31 -12.29 -6.62
CA ASN A 211 1.66 -13.05 -5.58
C ASN A 211 1.55 -14.50 -6.10
N THR A 212 2.61 -15.28 -5.88
CA THR A 212 2.52 -16.75 -5.76
C THR A 212 1.85 -17.14 -4.45
N GLY A 213 0.77 -16.45 -4.10
CA GLY A 213 -0.14 -16.79 -3.03
C GLY A 213 -1.40 -17.30 -3.70
N ILE A 214 -1.67 -18.59 -3.50
CA ILE A 214 -2.86 -19.33 -3.94
C ILE A 214 -4.11 -18.48 -3.74
N GLY A 215 -4.52 -17.79 -4.79
CA GLY A 215 -5.73 -16.97 -4.84
C GLY A 215 -6.90 -17.87 -5.18
N ILE A 216 -7.58 -18.39 -4.16
CA ILE A 216 -8.95 -18.90 -4.28
C ILE A 216 -9.86 -17.68 -4.45
N ASN A 217 -10.08 -17.27 -5.70
CA ASN A 217 -11.22 -16.45 -6.09
C ASN A 217 -12.07 -17.24 -7.07
N ALA A 218 -13.36 -17.30 -6.77
CA ALA A 218 -14.39 -17.83 -7.64
C ALA A 218 -14.45 -17.02 -8.95
N GLU A 219 -14.75 -17.75 -10.03
CA GLU A 219 -14.88 -17.33 -11.44
C GLU A 219 -13.57 -17.05 -12.20
N GLY A 220 -13.06 -18.10 -12.86
CA GLY A 220 -12.18 -17.99 -14.04
C GLY A 220 -10.67 -18.01 -13.77
N GLY A 221 -10.08 -19.22 -13.90
CA GLY A 221 -8.65 -19.57 -13.97
C GLY A 221 -7.56 -18.49 -13.82
N THR A 222 -6.69 -18.66 -12.82
CA THR A 222 -5.49 -17.83 -12.62
C THR A 222 -4.29 -18.35 -13.44
N SER A 223 -3.53 -17.43 -14.03
CA SER A 223 -2.21 -17.68 -14.62
C SER A 223 -1.16 -16.98 -13.75
N GLY A 224 -0.39 -17.75 -12.98
CA GLY A 224 0.71 -17.20 -12.19
C GLY A 224 1.98 -17.10 -13.02
N THR A 225 2.24 -15.96 -13.67
CA THR A 225 3.54 -15.70 -14.33
C THR A 225 4.53 -15.04 -13.38
N GLY A 226 5.54 -15.80 -12.95
CA GLY A 226 6.83 -15.25 -12.53
C GLY A 226 7.85 -15.49 -13.64
N GLY A 227 8.49 -14.46 -14.18
CA GLY A 227 9.41 -14.66 -15.29
C GLY A 227 10.25 -13.43 -15.67
N VAL A 228 11.50 -13.73 -16.05
CA VAL A 228 12.47 -12.86 -16.75
C VAL A 228 11.93 -12.52 -18.15
N GLU A 229 12.26 -11.36 -18.70
CA GLU A 229 11.80 -10.94 -20.05
C GLU A 229 11.96 -12.08 -21.09
N GLY A 230 10.85 -12.46 -21.73
CA GLY A 230 10.82 -13.52 -22.75
C GLY A 230 10.52 -14.94 -22.25
N MET A 231 10.29 -15.14 -20.95
CA MET A 231 9.90 -16.43 -20.36
C MET A 231 8.57 -16.30 -19.59
N SER A 232 7.59 -17.15 -19.89
CA SER A 232 6.38 -17.30 -19.07
C SER A 232 6.26 -18.73 -18.59
N ALA A 233 6.00 -18.92 -17.30
CA ALA A 233 5.57 -20.18 -16.71
C ALA A 233 4.29 -19.91 -15.96
N SER A 234 3.25 -20.72 -16.17
CA SER A 234 1.96 -20.61 -15.51
C SER A 234 1.56 -21.96 -14.92
N VAL A 235 0.98 -21.92 -13.73
CA VAL A 235 0.27 -23.04 -13.12
C VAL A 235 -1.13 -22.53 -12.80
N GLY A 236 -2.15 -23.21 -13.32
CA GLY A 236 -3.55 -22.87 -13.12
C GLY A 236 -4.28 -24.02 -12.45
N VAL A 237 -5.10 -23.71 -11.45
CA VAL A 237 -6.07 -24.63 -10.84
C VAL A 237 -7.44 -23.98 -10.92
N GLY A 238 -8.39 -24.65 -11.56
CA GLY A 238 -9.76 -24.18 -11.71
C GLY A 238 -10.73 -25.19 -11.09
N ILE A 239 -11.69 -24.70 -10.31
CA ILE A 239 -12.83 -25.47 -9.80
C ILE A 239 -14.07 -24.64 -10.10
N GLY A 240 -15.00 -25.20 -10.87
CA GLY A 240 -16.31 -24.66 -11.18
C GLY A 240 -17.41 -25.66 -10.85
N ASP A 241 -18.66 -25.24 -11.01
CA ASP A 241 -19.82 -26.05 -10.63
C ASP A 241 -19.90 -27.36 -11.46
N ASP A 242 -19.38 -27.34 -12.69
CA ASP A 242 -19.42 -28.45 -13.64
C ASP A 242 -18.06 -29.17 -13.79
N GLY A 243 -17.09 -28.92 -12.89
CA GLY A 243 -15.77 -29.59 -12.98
C GLY A 243 -14.56 -28.94 -12.31
N ALA A 244 -13.44 -29.66 -12.29
CA ALA A 244 -12.16 -29.21 -11.74
C ALA A 244 -10.98 -29.61 -12.64
N GLY A 245 -9.97 -28.74 -12.75
CA GLY A 245 -8.78 -29.01 -13.56
C GLY A 245 -7.52 -28.32 -13.06
N ILE A 246 -6.38 -28.91 -13.43
CA ILE A 246 -5.04 -28.42 -13.12
C ILE A 246 -4.23 -28.40 -14.42
N GLY A 247 -3.58 -27.28 -14.70
CA GLY A 247 -2.74 -27.10 -15.88
C GLY A 247 -1.42 -26.42 -15.55
N ILE A 248 -0.38 -26.81 -16.29
CA ILE A 248 0.91 -26.14 -16.32
C ILE A 248 1.24 -25.73 -17.76
N GLY A 249 1.82 -24.56 -17.95
CA GLY A 249 2.23 -24.04 -19.24
C GLY A 249 3.53 -23.27 -19.12
N GLY A 250 4.42 -23.41 -20.10
CA GLY A 250 5.67 -22.68 -20.18
C GLY A 250 5.94 -22.23 -21.61
N ASN A 251 6.43 -21.01 -21.81
CA ASN A 251 6.89 -20.52 -23.11
C ASN A 251 8.20 -19.75 -22.98
N VAL A 252 9.15 -20.03 -23.87
CA VAL A 252 10.40 -19.26 -24.02
C VAL A 252 10.62 -18.98 -25.49
N GLY A 253 10.53 -17.72 -25.90
CA GLY A 253 10.90 -17.29 -27.27
C GLY A 253 10.19 -18.06 -28.39
N GLY A 254 8.92 -18.44 -28.20
CA GLY A 254 8.13 -19.19 -29.18
C GLY A 254 8.21 -20.71 -29.06
N ILE A 255 8.95 -21.23 -28.06
CA ILE A 255 8.98 -22.64 -27.65
C ILE A 255 8.03 -22.80 -26.47
N GLY A 256 6.86 -23.39 -26.70
CA GLY A 256 5.83 -23.66 -25.70
C GLY A 256 5.75 -25.12 -25.29
N ALA A 257 5.44 -25.39 -24.02
CA ALA A 257 5.04 -26.71 -23.52
C ALA A 257 3.90 -26.55 -22.51
N SER A 258 2.90 -27.41 -22.58
CA SER A 258 1.78 -27.43 -21.65
C SER A 258 1.38 -28.86 -21.29
N ALA A 259 0.81 -29.00 -20.10
CA ALA A 259 0.19 -30.24 -19.64
C ALA A 259 -1.00 -29.88 -18.77
N GLY A 260 -2.10 -30.62 -18.89
CA GLY A 260 -3.27 -30.39 -18.06
C GLY A 260 -4.13 -31.63 -17.90
N VAL A 261 -4.84 -31.68 -16.78
CA VAL A 261 -5.86 -32.68 -16.46
C VAL A 261 -7.11 -31.96 -16.00
N GLY A 262 -8.28 -32.47 -16.38
CA GLY A 262 -9.56 -31.89 -16.03
C GLY A 262 -10.64 -32.97 -15.90
N VAL A 263 -11.56 -32.73 -14.98
CA VAL A 263 -12.78 -33.50 -14.78
C VAL A 263 -13.92 -32.52 -14.97
N GLY A 264 -14.92 -32.88 -15.76
CA GLY A 264 -16.19 -32.15 -15.82
C GLY A 264 -17.38 -33.10 -15.97
N ASP A 265 -18.56 -32.51 -16.03
CA ASP A 265 -19.83 -33.26 -15.99
C ASP A 265 -19.99 -34.31 -17.10
N SER A 266 -19.29 -34.15 -18.21
CA SER A 266 -19.31 -35.05 -19.36
C SER A 266 -18.07 -35.93 -19.50
N GLY A 267 -17.14 -35.91 -18.51
CA GLY A 267 -15.96 -36.78 -18.55
C GLY A 267 -14.69 -36.28 -17.85
N VAL A 268 -13.64 -37.10 -17.94
CA VAL A 268 -12.28 -36.78 -17.49
C VAL A 268 -11.34 -36.74 -18.70
N GLY A 269 -10.52 -35.71 -18.81
CA GLY A 269 -9.55 -35.54 -19.88
C GLY A 269 -8.16 -35.16 -19.35
N ALA A 270 -7.13 -35.62 -20.05
CA ALA A 270 -5.74 -35.26 -19.82
C ALA A 270 -5.07 -34.98 -21.16
N GLY A 271 -4.23 -33.95 -21.22
CA GLY A 271 -3.52 -33.60 -22.45
C GLY A 271 -2.18 -32.95 -22.19
N VAL A 272 -1.27 -33.15 -23.13
CA VAL A 272 0.04 -32.50 -23.20
C VAL A 272 0.24 -31.90 -24.58
N GLY A 273 0.93 -30.77 -24.64
CA GLY A 273 1.27 -30.09 -25.88
C GLY A 273 2.68 -29.53 -25.83
N ALA A 274 3.39 -29.54 -26.95
CA ALA A 274 4.67 -28.86 -27.09
C ALA A 274 4.78 -28.29 -28.50
N GLY A 275 5.40 -27.12 -28.67
CA GLY A 275 5.55 -26.52 -29.98
C GLY A 275 6.62 -25.44 -30.05
N VAL A 276 7.10 -25.18 -31.26
CA VAL A 276 8.09 -24.14 -31.58
C VAL A 276 7.65 -23.42 -32.84
N GLY A 277 7.37 -22.11 -32.77
CA GLY A 277 7.27 -21.25 -33.95
C GLY A 277 6.32 -21.77 -35.04
N GLY A 278 5.12 -22.21 -34.66
CA GLY A 278 4.11 -22.75 -35.57
C GLY A 278 4.17 -24.27 -35.79
N VAL A 279 5.21 -24.96 -35.31
CA VAL A 279 5.24 -26.43 -35.25
C VAL A 279 4.75 -26.89 -33.90
N GLY A 280 3.77 -27.79 -33.84
CA GLY A 280 3.21 -28.27 -32.57
C GLY A 280 2.94 -29.77 -32.59
N ALA A 281 3.07 -30.41 -31.44
CA ALA A 281 2.60 -31.77 -31.19
C ALA A 281 1.76 -31.78 -29.93
N SER A 282 0.66 -32.52 -29.95
CA SER A 282 -0.22 -32.70 -28.80
C SER A 282 -0.61 -34.16 -28.65
N ALA A 283 -0.86 -34.57 -27.42
CA ALA A 283 -1.46 -35.86 -27.11
C ALA A 283 -2.53 -35.65 -26.05
N GLY A 284 -3.69 -36.28 -26.24
CA GLY A 284 -4.81 -36.21 -25.32
C GLY A 284 -5.42 -37.58 -25.11
N ALA A 285 -5.98 -37.80 -23.93
CA ALA A 285 -6.85 -38.93 -23.66
C ALA A 285 -7.99 -38.48 -22.78
N GLY A 286 -9.19 -39.01 -23.01
CA GLY A 286 -10.35 -38.69 -22.22
C GLY A 286 -11.38 -39.80 -22.19
N VAL A 287 -12.15 -39.81 -21.12
CA VAL A 287 -13.32 -40.66 -20.94
C VAL A 287 -14.51 -39.73 -20.83
N GLY A 288 -15.49 -39.85 -21.70
CA GLY A 288 -16.75 -39.16 -21.59
C GLY A 288 -17.94 -40.11 -21.64
N ASP A 289 -19.14 -39.55 -21.53
CA ASP A 289 -20.38 -40.33 -21.39
C ASP A 289 -20.66 -41.29 -22.54
N SER A 290 -20.06 -41.04 -23.71
CA SER A 290 -20.20 -41.83 -24.93
C SER A 290 -18.98 -42.67 -25.28
N GLY A 291 -17.95 -42.72 -24.42
CA GLY A 291 -16.78 -43.57 -24.63
C GLY A 291 -15.43 -43.06 -24.12
N VAL A 292 -14.38 -43.84 -24.40
CA VAL A 292 -12.98 -43.51 -24.12
C VAL A 292 -12.25 -43.20 -25.42
N GLY A 293 -11.58 -42.06 -25.51
CA GLY A 293 -10.81 -41.63 -26.67
C GLY A 293 -9.38 -41.26 -26.31
N ALA A 294 -8.46 -41.47 -27.25
CA ALA A 294 -7.10 -40.97 -27.22
C ALA A 294 -6.74 -40.37 -28.59
N SER A 295 -6.06 -39.24 -28.57
CA SER A 295 -5.64 -38.52 -29.77
C SER A 295 -4.18 -38.14 -29.68
N VAL A 296 -3.54 -38.10 -30.84
CA VAL A 296 -2.18 -37.60 -31.02
C VAL A 296 -2.17 -36.74 -32.28
N GLY A 297 -1.75 -35.50 -32.15
CA GLY A 297 -1.67 -34.52 -33.24
C GLY A 297 -0.27 -33.99 -33.42
N ALA A 298 0.11 -33.70 -34.66
CA ALA A 298 1.32 -32.96 -35.00
C ALA A 298 1.08 -32.06 -36.21
N GLY A 299 1.51 -30.80 -36.17
CA GLY A 299 1.28 -29.85 -37.25
C GLY A 299 2.38 -28.80 -37.42
N VAL A 300 2.41 -28.18 -38.60
CA VAL A 300 3.35 -27.11 -38.98
C VAL A 300 2.55 -26.00 -39.66
N GLY A 301 2.42 -24.85 -39.00
CA GLY A 301 1.57 -23.74 -39.45
C GLY A 301 0.08 -24.09 -39.38
N ASP A 302 -0.71 -23.59 -40.35
CA ASP A 302 -2.16 -23.83 -40.41
C ASP A 302 -2.53 -25.25 -40.89
N ALA A 303 -1.53 -26.08 -41.23
CA ALA A 303 -1.71 -27.46 -41.65
C ALA A 303 -1.20 -28.43 -40.58
N GLY A 304 -2.09 -29.31 -40.08
CA GLY A 304 -1.75 -30.28 -39.04
C GLY A 304 -2.35 -31.65 -39.31
N ALA A 305 -1.61 -32.72 -38.97
CA ALA A 305 -2.11 -34.08 -39.02
C ALA A 305 -2.55 -34.54 -37.62
N SER A 306 -3.70 -35.19 -37.50
CA SER A 306 -4.14 -35.85 -36.28
C SER A 306 -4.36 -37.34 -36.52
N ALA A 307 -4.14 -38.13 -35.48
CA ALA A 307 -4.55 -39.51 -35.38
C ALA A 307 -5.36 -39.67 -34.10
N ASP A 308 -6.56 -40.21 -34.24
CA ASP A 308 -7.53 -40.35 -33.15
C ASP A 308 -7.96 -41.82 -33.05
N ALA A 309 -8.08 -42.33 -31.84
CA ALA A 309 -8.58 -43.68 -31.57
C ALA A 309 -9.55 -43.65 -30.39
N GLY A 310 -10.67 -44.33 -30.49
CA GLY A 310 -11.67 -44.32 -29.42
C GLY A 310 -12.59 -45.52 -29.42
N VAL A 311 -13.19 -45.77 -28.26
CA VAL A 311 -14.19 -46.80 -28.01
C VAL A 311 -15.42 -46.10 -27.48
N GLY A 312 -16.52 -46.11 -28.24
CA GLY A 312 -17.80 -45.58 -27.79
C GLY A 312 -18.92 -46.60 -27.87
N ASP A 313 -20.13 -46.17 -27.57
CA ASP A 313 -21.32 -47.04 -27.55
C ASP A 313 -21.60 -47.72 -28.90
N GLY A 314 -21.07 -47.15 -29.99
CA GLY A 314 -21.09 -47.69 -31.36
C GLY A 314 -19.82 -48.45 -31.79
N GLY A 315 -18.90 -48.80 -30.88
CA GLY A 315 -17.71 -49.63 -31.14
C GLY A 315 -16.36 -48.92 -31.09
N VAL A 316 -15.31 -49.63 -31.52
CA VAL A 316 -13.90 -49.14 -31.57
C VAL A 316 -13.61 -48.54 -32.93
N GLY A 317 -13.04 -47.34 -32.99
CA GLY A 317 -12.64 -46.64 -34.20
C GLY A 317 -11.23 -46.03 -34.14
N VAL A 318 -10.51 -46.04 -35.26
CA VAL A 318 -9.24 -45.32 -35.45
C VAL A 318 -9.33 -44.47 -36.72
N GLY A 319 -8.93 -43.21 -36.64
CA GLY A 319 -8.97 -42.24 -37.74
C GLY A 319 -7.69 -41.42 -37.85
N VAL A 320 -7.39 -40.96 -39.07
CA VAL A 320 -6.31 -40.01 -39.35
C VAL A 320 -6.83 -38.88 -40.24
N GLY A 321 -6.38 -37.64 -40.00
CA GLY A 321 -6.80 -36.45 -40.75
C GLY A 321 -5.64 -35.44 -40.93
N VAL A 322 -5.73 -34.55 -41.94
CA VAL A 322 -4.75 -33.48 -42.19
C VAL A 322 -5.48 -32.16 -42.51
N GLY A 323 -5.10 -31.06 -41.85
CA GLY A 323 -5.79 -29.75 -41.85
C GLY A 323 -5.44 -28.79 -42.99
N GLY A 324 -6.42 -27.95 -43.32
CA GLY A 324 -6.51 -27.00 -44.43
C GLY A 324 -7.88 -27.16 -45.13
N ILE A 325 -8.11 -28.36 -45.66
CA ILE A 325 -9.39 -28.95 -46.12
C ILE A 325 -9.18 -30.48 -46.04
N GLY A 326 -9.50 -31.09 -44.89
CA GLY A 326 -9.04 -32.44 -44.57
C GLY A 326 -10.04 -33.54 -44.87
N VAL A 327 -9.58 -34.61 -45.53
CA VAL A 327 -10.31 -35.89 -45.68
C VAL A 327 -9.86 -36.82 -44.56
N GLY A 328 -10.80 -37.27 -43.72
CA GLY A 328 -10.54 -38.28 -42.69
C GLY A 328 -10.96 -39.68 -43.14
N VAL A 329 -10.19 -40.71 -42.78
CA VAL A 329 -10.57 -42.13 -42.98
C VAL A 329 -10.67 -42.79 -41.61
N GLY A 330 -11.90 -43.21 -41.24
CA GLY A 330 -12.16 -43.95 -40.01
C GLY A 330 -12.52 -45.42 -40.28
N VAL A 331 -11.99 -46.35 -39.48
CA VAL A 331 -12.38 -47.77 -39.49
C VAL A 331 -12.98 -48.14 -38.13
N GLY A 332 -14.28 -48.46 -38.11
CA GLY A 332 -15.04 -48.81 -36.90
C GLY A 332 -15.50 -50.27 -36.86
N VAL A 333 -15.52 -50.91 -35.69
CA VAL A 333 -15.91 -52.33 -35.53
C VAL A 333 -17.40 -52.51 -35.15
N GLY A 334 -18.07 -51.52 -34.56
CA GLY A 334 -19.47 -51.62 -34.11
C GLY A 334 -20.53 -51.28 -35.16
N GLY A 335 -20.32 -51.77 -36.39
CA GLY A 335 -21.14 -51.53 -37.57
C GLY A 335 -20.23 -51.33 -38.78
N ILE A 336 -20.01 -52.39 -39.57
CA ILE A 336 -18.96 -52.46 -40.59
C ILE A 336 -19.12 -51.33 -41.63
N GLY A 337 -18.22 -50.34 -41.60
CA GLY A 337 -18.20 -49.25 -42.57
C GLY A 337 -16.90 -48.44 -42.50
N VAL A 338 -16.38 -48.09 -43.69
CA VAL A 338 -15.36 -47.05 -43.86
C VAL A 338 -16.10 -45.74 -44.05
N SER A 339 -15.91 -44.77 -43.15
CA SER A 339 -16.45 -43.43 -43.31
C SER A 339 -15.37 -42.50 -43.86
N VAL A 340 -15.73 -41.76 -44.90
CA VAL A 340 -14.93 -40.67 -45.47
C VAL A 340 -15.73 -39.39 -45.31
N GLY A 341 -15.22 -38.47 -44.50
CA GLY A 341 -15.84 -37.16 -44.23
C GLY A 341 -14.95 -36.01 -44.69
N ILE A 342 -15.56 -34.96 -45.22
CA ILE A 342 -14.90 -33.69 -45.57
C ILE A 342 -15.42 -32.65 -44.58
N GLY A 343 -14.54 -32.11 -43.73
CA GLY A 343 -14.85 -30.96 -42.89
C GLY A 343 -14.64 -29.65 -43.66
N ASN A 344 -15.67 -28.80 -43.71
CA ASN A 344 -15.56 -27.40 -44.13
C ASN A 344 -15.43 -26.51 -42.90
#